data_AF-A0A847G5T7-F1
#
_entry.id   AF-A0A847G5T7-F1
#
_cell.length_a   1.000
_cell.length_b   1.000
_cell.length_c   1.000
_cell.angle_alpha   90.00
_cell.angle_beta   90.00
_cell.angle_gamma   90.00
#
_symmetry.space_group_name_H-M   'P 1'
#
loop_
_entity.id
_entity.type
_entity.pdbx_description
1 polymer ?
#
loop_
_entity_poly.entity_id
_entity_poly.type
_entity_poly.pdbx_seq_one_letter_code
_entity_poly.pdbx_strand_id
1 'polypeptide(L)'
;MKICNKILLLLVLTAILCAPVLAAPPDGDRMETIGERAALTAMDQLRFGKGSTDVVVITNAGRAVVEGQTTERAVAGITKISGLENGDNTLWVVNRAEWKPLWFYFYDKNTGKGLYLEPDTAFYTKNGAEISIIPASETFATNVLVTGDLEKMLADTEVGNRTMKDLGGNSGVVAITNGWAHGAPYDLMSVAMFHNHLCPGVLGGYLPIKYAEKVLPITDSSSSYTYITTSTSCKEDAYPILWDITPGKGGAIMRTLSEDDTKALTEKYGTSPRGII
;
A
#
# COMPACT_ATOMS: atom_id res chain seq x y z
N MET A 1 30.72 -33.06 -7.05
CA MET A 1 30.73 -31.98 -6.03
C MET A 1 31.42 -30.68 -6.47
N LYS A 2 32.59 -30.67 -7.15
CA LYS A 2 33.31 -29.41 -7.47
C LYS A 2 32.66 -28.50 -8.55
N ILE A 3 31.86 -29.03 -9.45
CA ILE A 3 31.21 -28.27 -10.55
C ILE A 3 29.97 -27.51 -10.05
N CYS A 4 29.20 -28.12 -9.14
CA CYS A 4 28.01 -27.52 -8.55
C CYS A 4 28.35 -26.27 -7.70
N ASN A 5 29.47 -26.30 -6.96
CA ASN A 5 29.95 -25.13 -6.20
C ASN A 5 30.39 -23.98 -7.11
N LYS A 6 30.94 -24.24 -8.31
CA LYS A 6 31.36 -23.16 -9.22
C LYS A 6 30.16 -22.49 -9.89
N ILE A 7 29.12 -23.24 -10.23
CA ILE A 7 27.87 -22.69 -10.80
C ILE A 7 27.11 -21.90 -9.73
N LEU A 8 27.03 -22.42 -8.50
CA LEU A 8 26.43 -21.71 -7.38
C LEU A 8 27.19 -20.42 -7.06
N LEU A 9 28.53 -20.45 -7.05
CA LEU A 9 29.36 -19.27 -6.83
C LEU A 9 29.21 -18.24 -7.96
N LEU A 10 29.10 -18.70 -9.21
CA LEU A 10 28.86 -17.82 -10.35
C LEU A 10 27.48 -17.17 -10.27
N LEU A 11 26.43 -17.93 -9.95
CA LEU A 11 25.07 -17.39 -9.74
C LEU A 11 25.02 -16.37 -8.60
N VAL A 12 25.71 -16.64 -7.49
CA VAL A 12 25.83 -15.71 -6.37
C VAL A 12 26.61 -14.45 -6.77
N LEU A 13 27.75 -14.58 -7.48
CA LEU A 13 28.49 -13.42 -8.00
C LEU A 13 27.67 -12.60 -8.99
N THR A 14 26.91 -13.25 -9.86
CA THR A 14 26.07 -12.57 -10.85
C THR A 14 24.91 -11.82 -10.17
N ALA A 15 24.32 -12.41 -9.13
CA ALA A 15 23.29 -11.76 -8.32
C ALA A 15 23.82 -10.54 -7.53
N ILE A 16 25.07 -10.60 -7.05
CA ILE A 16 25.72 -9.48 -6.34
C ILE A 16 26.12 -8.34 -7.29
N LEU A 17 26.57 -8.66 -8.50
CA LEU A 17 27.02 -7.67 -9.49
C LEU A 17 25.85 -6.93 -10.19
N CYS A 18 24.61 -7.41 -10.05
CA CYS A 18 23.41 -6.79 -10.63
C CYS A 18 22.62 -5.91 -9.65
N ALA A 19 23.14 -5.62 -8.45
CA ALA A 19 22.42 -4.83 -7.44
C ALA A 19 22.97 -3.39 -7.31
N PRO A 20 22.37 -2.38 -7.96
CA PRO A 20 22.69 -0.98 -7.68
C PRO A 20 21.93 -0.42 -6.47
N VAL A 21 21.00 -1.18 -5.88
CA VAL A 21 20.19 -0.75 -4.74
C VAL A 21 20.78 -1.34 -3.46
N LEU A 22 21.42 -0.49 -2.66
CA LEU A 22 21.95 -0.86 -1.37
C LEU A 22 20.88 -0.61 -0.31
N ALA A 23 20.60 -1.62 0.51
CA ALA A 23 19.90 -1.39 1.77
C ALA A 23 20.75 -0.42 2.62
N ALA A 24 20.14 0.63 3.17
CA ALA A 24 20.86 1.64 3.92
C ALA A 24 21.45 1.03 5.22
N PRO A 25 22.73 1.29 5.55
CA PRO A 25 23.32 0.85 6.81
C PRO A 25 22.72 1.60 8.01
N PRO A 26 22.60 0.97 9.20
CA PRO A 26 21.86 1.50 10.35
C PRO A 26 22.30 2.88 10.86
N ASP A 27 23.60 3.18 10.80
CA ASP A 27 24.19 4.35 11.48
C ASP A 27 24.22 5.63 10.63
N GLY A 28 23.70 5.60 9.40
CA GLY A 28 23.65 6.75 8.48
C GLY A 28 22.28 7.00 7.88
N ASP A 29 21.22 6.44 8.48
CA ASP A 29 19.98 6.21 7.77
C ASP A 29 19.06 7.44 7.71
N ARG A 30 19.26 8.22 6.65
CA ARG A 30 18.42 9.36 6.29
C ARG A 30 16.94 8.99 6.22
N MET A 31 16.60 7.75 5.83
CA MET A 31 15.20 7.33 5.69
C MET A 31 14.54 7.14 7.05
N GLU A 32 15.25 6.61 8.06
CA GLU A 32 14.74 6.61 9.45
C GLU A 32 14.42 8.04 9.88
N THR A 33 15.32 8.98 9.67
CA THR A 33 15.11 10.39 10.06
C THR A 33 13.91 11.04 9.35
N ILE A 34 13.69 10.73 8.06
CA ILE A 34 12.51 11.20 7.32
C ILE A 34 11.23 10.63 7.93
N GLY A 35 11.22 9.33 8.27
CA GLY A 35 10.10 8.68 8.94
C GLY A 35 9.79 9.29 10.32
N GLU A 36 10.83 9.53 11.13
CA GLU A 36 10.69 10.22 12.42
C GLU A 36 10.05 11.60 12.25
N ARG A 37 10.53 12.39 11.28
CA ARG A 37 10.01 13.73 10.98
C ARG A 37 8.58 13.71 10.46
N ALA A 38 8.20 12.68 9.68
CA ALA A 38 6.84 12.50 9.22
C ALA A 38 5.89 12.26 10.39
N ALA A 39 6.29 11.37 11.31
CA ALA A 39 5.53 11.12 12.53
C ALA A 39 5.44 12.35 13.44
N LEU A 40 6.53 13.08 13.68
CA LEU A 40 6.51 14.32 14.47
C LEU A 40 5.57 15.37 13.87
N THR A 41 5.63 15.56 12.55
CA THR A 41 4.78 16.52 11.82
C THR A 41 3.30 16.12 11.90
N ALA A 42 3.01 14.83 11.76
CA ALA A 42 1.65 14.30 11.87
C ALA A 42 1.10 14.43 13.29
N MET A 43 1.88 14.07 14.31
CA MET A 43 1.47 14.18 15.72
C MET A 43 1.16 15.63 16.10
N ASP A 44 1.95 16.60 15.62
CA ASP A 44 1.66 18.02 15.83
C ASP A 44 0.38 18.47 15.09
N GLN A 45 0.26 18.20 13.79
CA GLN A 45 -0.86 18.75 13.01
C GLN A 45 -2.20 18.05 13.24
N LEU A 46 -2.18 16.72 13.42
CA LEU A 46 -3.38 15.93 13.73
C LEU A 46 -3.65 15.83 15.24
N ARG A 47 -2.73 16.34 16.08
CA ARG A 47 -2.89 16.44 17.54
C ARG A 47 -3.12 15.08 18.23
N PHE A 48 -2.37 14.05 17.84
CA PHE A 48 -2.43 12.72 18.47
C PHE A 48 -1.16 12.37 19.25
N GLY A 49 -1.30 11.49 20.24
CA GLY A 49 -0.21 10.98 21.07
C GLY A 49 0.37 9.66 20.57
N LYS A 50 1.55 9.30 21.07
CA LYS A 50 2.22 8.03 20.74
C LYS A 50 1.31 6.83 21.08
N GLY A 51 1.20 5.87 20.17
CA GLY A 51 0.39 4.66 20.32
C GLY A 51 -1.11 4.89 20.13
N SER A 52 -1.52 5.96 19.45
CA SER A 52 -2.94 6.22 19.18
C SER A 52 -3.55 5.14 18.29
N THR A 53 -4.55 4.43 18.79
CA THR A 53 -5.33 3.41 18.04
C THR A 53 -6.36 4.01 17.08
N ASP A 54 -6.52 5.33 17.12
CA ASP A 54 -7.48 6.06 16.28
C ASP A 54 -6.80 6.73 15.07
N VAL A 55 -5.48 6.56 14.95
CA VAL A 55 -4.70 7.04 13.82
C VAL A 55 -4.10 5.86 13.06
N VAL A 56 -4.18 5.93 11.73
CA VAL A 56 -3.47 5.03 10.82
C VAL A 56 -2.50 5.83 9.96
N VAL A 57 -1.35 5.24 9.67
CA VAL A 57 -0.43 5.74 8.64
C VAL A 57 -0.34 4.75 7.48
N ILE A 58 -0.52 5.26 6.27
CA ILE A 58 -0.32 4.54 5.02
C ILE A 58 0.87 5.18 4.30
N THR A 59 1.79 4.38 3.78
CA THR A 59 2.98 4.86 3.08
C THR A 59 3.43 3.87 2.01
N ASN A 60 4.19 4.30 1.01
CA ASN A 60 4.94 3.41 0.12
C ASN A 60 6.41 3.21 0.53
N ALA A 61 6.78 3.59 1.76
CA ALA A 61 8.10 3.33 2.34
C ALA A 61 8.44 1.83 2.30
N GLY A 62 9.65 1.48 1.85
CA GLY A 62 10.09 0.11 1.57
C GLY A 62 9.75 -0.38 0.17
N ARG A 63 8.98 0.40 -0.61
CA ARG A 63 8.80 0.21 -2.05
C ARG A 63 9.53 1.27 -2.86
N ALA A 64 9.36 2.54 -2.47
CA ALA A 64 10.08 3.63 -3.12
C ALA A 64 11.60 3.46 -2.94
N VAL A 65 12.36 3.73 -4.00
CA VAL A 65 13.81 3.82 -3.98
C VAL A 65 14.19 5.25 -4.31
N VAL A 66 15.00 5.86 -3.45
CA VAL A 66 15.40 7.26 -3.55
C VAL A 66 16.91 7.34 -3.55
N GLU A 67 17.50 7.95 -4.58
CA GLU A 67 18.96 8.07 -4.71
C GLU A 67 19.70 6.72 -4.53
N GLY A 68 19.12 5.64 -5.07
CA GLY A 68 19.66 4.28 -4.97
C GLY A 68 19.51 3.62 -3.58
N GLN A 69 18.82 4.27 -2.65
CA GLN A 69 18.56 3.76 -1.30
C GLN A 69 17.11 3.32 -1.15
N THR A 70 16.92 2.18 -0.50
CA THR A 70 15.61 1.70 -0.10
C THR A 70 15.04 2.54 1.05
N THR A 71 13.72 2.54 1.22
CA THR A 71 13.02 3.48 2.12
C THR A 71 12.34 2.82 3.32
N GLU A 72 12.48 1.51 3.53
CA GLU A 72 11.83 0.75 4.61
C GLU A 72 12.19 1.28 6.00
N ARG A 73 13.35 1.91 6.14
CA ARG A 73 13.78 2.48 7.41
C ARG A 73 12.98 3.72 7.82
N ALA A 74 12.29 4.36 6.88
CA ALA A 74 11.27 5.35 7.22
C ALA A 74 10.11 4.73 8.02
N VAL A 75 9.76 3.46 7.78
CA VAL A 75 8.77 2.75 8.62
C VAL A 75 9.26 2.65 10.05
N ALA A 76 10.53 2.28 10.26
CA ALA A 76 11.13 2.19 11.59
C ALA A 76 11.10 3.55 12.32
N GLY A 77 11.42 4.64 11.60
CA GLY A 77 11.36 6.00 12.15
C GLY A 77 9.94 6.41 12.56
N ILE A 78 8.94 6.09 11.74
CA ILE A 78 7.53 6.35 12.06
C ILE A 78 7.13 5.60 13.33
N THR A 79 7.38 4.29 13.40
CA THR A 79 7.05 3.47 14.57
C THR A 79 7.76 3.95 15.83
N LYS A 80 9.05 4.31 15.75
CA LYS A 80 9.83 4.81 16.89
C LYS A 80 9.20 6.04 17.55
N ILE A 81 8.77 7.01 16.74
CA ILE A 81 8.19 8.28 17.22
C ILE A 81 6.71 8.12 17.56
N SER A 82 5.91 7.65 16.61
CA SER A 82 4.44 7.62 16.74
C SER A 82 3.91 6.41 17.49
N GLY A 83 4.69 5.34 17.62
CA GLY A 83 4.23 4.05 18.15
C GLY A 83 3.26 3.31 17.22
N LEU A 84 2.97 3.83 16.02
CA LEU A 84 2.11 3.16 15.05
C LEU A 84 2.88 2.02 14.39
N GLU A 85 2.25 0.85 14.31
CA GLU A 85 2.86 -0.34 13.75
C GLU A 85 1.84 -1.27 13.08
N ASN A 86 2.35 -2.15 12.23
CA ASN A 86 1.51 -3.02 11.43
C ASN A 86 0.77 -4.08 12.28
N GLY A 87 1.42 -4.59 13.32
CA GLY A 87 0.80 -5.55 14.26
C GLY A 87 -0.44 -5.02 14.96
N ASP A 88 -0.52 -3.71 15.16
CA ASP A 88 -1.65 -3.01 15.76
C ASP A 88 -2.67 -2.51 14.73
N ASN A 89 -2.49 -2.86 13.45
CA ASN A 89 -3.31 -2.37 12.34
C ASN A 89 -3.27 -0.82 12.22
N THR A 90 -2.21 -0.15 12.68
CA THR A 90 -2.07 1.32 12.65
C THR A 90 -1.00 1.82 11.70
N LEU A 91 -0.19 0.94 11.11
CA LEU A 91 0.77 1.25 10.06
C LEU A 91 0.67 0.25 8.91
N TRP A 92 0.58 0.77 7.69
CA TRP A 92 0.53 -0.04 6.49
C TRP A 92 1.42 0.47 5.37
N VAL A 93 2.07 -0.48 4.68
CA VAL A 93 2.87 -0.21 3.49
C VAL A 93 2.10 -0.62 2.24
N VAL A 94 1.82 0.31 1.33
CA VAL A 94 1.20 0.01 0.05
C VAL A 94 2.24 -0.46 -0.97
N ASN A 95 1.83 -1.37 -1.84
CA ASN A 95 2.62 -1.80 -2.98
C ASN A 95 2.67 -0.69 -4.05
N ARG A 96 3.88 -0.28 -4.43
CA ARG A 96 4.10 0.69 -5.50
C ARG A 96 5.37 0.39 -6.26
N ALA A 97 5.42 0.89 -7.49
CA ALA A 97 6.64 0.87 -8.28
C ALA A 97 7.74 1.69 -7.60
N GLU A 98 8.96 1.17 -7.64
CA GLU A 98 10.12 1.72 -6.91
C GLU A 98 10.51 3.14 -7.33
N TRP A 99 10.26 3.51 -8.59
CA TRP A 99 10.57 4.83 -9.14
C TRP A 99 9.52 5.90 -8.80
N LYS A 100 8.49 5.56 -8.01
CA LYS A 100 7.49 6.54 -7.55
C LYS A 100 8.02 7.28 -6.32
N PRO A 101 7.69 8.57 -6.15
CA PRO A 101 8.10 9.35 -4.99
C PRO A 101 7.68 8.67 -3.67
N LEU A 102 8.52 8.80 -2.65
CA LEU A 102 8.17 8.43 -1.27
C LEU A 102 7.10 9.38 -0.73
N TRP A 103 6.11 8.84 -0.03
CA TRP A 103 5.04 9.63 0.59
C TRP A 103 4.49 8.98 1.88
N PHE A 104 3.81 9.78 2.69
CA PHE A 104 3.15 9.35 3.92
C PHE A 104 1.75 9.97 4.01
N TYR A 105 0.76 9.19 4.42
CA TYR A 105 -0.59 9.67 4.69
C TYR A 105 -1.02 9.20 6.08
N PHE A 106 -1.18 10.14 7.01
CA PHE A 106 -1.71 9.89 8.34
C PHE A 106 -3.19 10.26 8.36
N TYR A 107 -4.04 9.44 8.97
CA TYR A 107 -5.47 9.68 9.07
C TYR A 107 -5.96 9.43 10.49
N ASP A 108 -6.66 10.40 11.06
CA ASP A 108 -7.31 10.30 12.36
C ASP A 108 -8.82 10.10 12.16
N LYS A 109 -9.33 8.93 12.54
CA LYS A 109 -10.75 8.59 12.37
C LYS A 109 -11.68 9.36 13.31
N ASN A 110 -11.17 9.92 14.41
CA ASN A 110 -11.98 10.70 15.35
C ASN A 110 -12.28 12.10 14.78
N THR A 111 -11.29 12.73 14.18
CA THR A 111 -11.45 14.06 13.57
C THR A 111 -11.88 14.00 12.11
N GLY A 112 -11.62 12.87 11.44
CA GLY A 112 -11.84 12.71 10.00
C GLY A 112 -10.81 13.46 9.14
N LYS A 113 -9.67 13.85 9.73
CA LYS A 113 -8.62 14.61 9.06
C LYS A 113 -7.51 13.69 8.58
N GLY A 114 -7.00 13.98 7.39
CA GLY A 114 -5.83 13.33 6.81
C GLY A 114 -4.68 14.32 6.65
N LEU A 115 -3.45 13.89 6.89
CA LEU A 115 -2.24 14.66 6.59
C LEU A 115 -1.42 13.90 5.54
N TYR A 116 -1.23 14.53 4.39
CA TYR A 116 -0.40 14.02 3.31
C TYR A 116 0.95 14.71 3.27
N LEU A 117 2.02 13.92 3.23
CA LEU A 117 3.41 14.37 3.26
C LEU A 117 4.21 13.73 2.12
N GLU A 118 4.94 14.55 1.36
CA GLU A 118 5.98 14.09 0.44
C GLU A 118 7.30 14.81 0.78
N PRO A 119 8.41 14.08 1.04
CA PRO A 119 9.68 14.71 1.36
C PRO A 119 10.18 15.60 0.22
N ASP A 120 10.82 16.72 0.58
CA ASP A 120 11.55 17.52 -0.38
C ASP A 120 12.73 16.73 -0.93
N THR A 121 12.90 16.72 -2.27
CA THR A 121 14.01 16.02 -2.91
C THR A 121 15.36 16.58 -2.48
N ALA A 122 15.44 17.87 -2.14
CA ALA A 122 16.64 18.49 -1.58
C ALA A 122 16.98 17.94 -0.18
N PHE A 123 16.01 17.39 0.55
CA PHE A 123 16.26 16.78 1.85
C PHE A 123 17.04 15.47 1.72
N TYR A 124 16.88 14.77 0.59
CA TYR A 124 17.56 13.50 0.33
C TYR A 124 19.07 13.61 0.21
N THR A 125 19.67 14.80 0.16
CA THR A 125 21.12 14.96 0.05
C THR A 125 21.76 15.62 1.28
N LYS A 126 20.94 16.11 2.22
CA LYS A 126 21.41 16.79 3.45
C LYS A 126 22.12 15.84 4.40
N ASN A 127 23.13 16.34 5.10
CA ASN A 127 23.83 15.62 6.16
C ASN A 127 23.17 15.84 7.54
N GLY A 128 23.57 15.06 8.55
CA GLY A 128 22.96 15.09 9.88
C GLY A 128 23.00 16.46 10.58
N ALA A 129 24.08 17.24 10.38
CA ALA A 129 24.19 18.58 10.96
C ALA A 129 23.21 19.56 10.30
N GLU A 130 23.09 19.53 8.97
CA GLU A 130 22.09 20.32 8.24
C GLU A 130 20.67 19.95 8.66
N ILE A 131 20.40 18.64 8.81
CA ILE A 131 19.09 18.15 9.23
C ILE A 131 18.75 18.65 10.64
N SER A 132 19.69 18.58 11.59
CA SER A 132 19.44 18.88 13.01
C SER A 132 18.88 20.28 13.30
N ILE A 133 19.11 21.25 12.40
CA ILE A 133 18.66 22.64 12.53
C ILE A 133 17.38 22.96 11.74
N ILE A 134 16.94 22.05 10.86
CA ILE A 134 15.73 22.22 10.04
C ILE A 134 14.52 21.70 10.82
N PRO A 135 13.46 22.51 11.05
CA PRO A 135 12.22 22.04 11.64
C PRO A 135 11.65 20.81 10.91
N ALA A 136 11.02 19.89 11.64
CA ALA A 136 10.47 18.67 11.03
C ALA A 136 9.49 18.96 9.88
N SER A 137 8.68 20.02 10.01
CA SER A 137 7.71 20.46 8.99
C SER A 137 8.35 20.94 7.69
N GLU A 138 9.59 21.43 7.72
CA GLU A 138 10.34 21.90 6.54
C GLU A 138 11.06 20.76 5.79
N THR A 139 10.83 19.51 6.23
CA THR A 139 11.34 18.30 5.55
C THR A 139 10.56 17.98 4.29
N PHE A 140 9.33 18.49 4.18
CA PHE A 140 8.36 18.05 3.19
C PHE A 140 8.06 19.16 2.17
N ALA A 141 8.23 18.85 0.88
CA ALA A 141 7.80 19.73 -0.20
C ALA A 141 6.27 19.77 -0.31
N THR A 142 5.61 18.66 0.03
CA THR A 142 4.14 18.58 0.14
C THR A 142 3.77 18.35 1.60
N ASN A 143 2.97 19.25 2.16
CA ASN A 143 2.44 19.14 3.52
C ASN A 143 0.99 19.66 3.51
N VAL A 144 0.03 18.75 3.34
CA VAL A 144 -1.37 19.12 3.10
C VAL A 144 -2.30 18.41 4.07
N LEU A 145 -3.03 19.21 4.85
CA LEU A 145 -4.09 18.76 5.74
C LEU A 145 -5.43 18.76 4.99
N VAL A 146 -6.08 17.61 4.90
CA VAL A 146 -7.33 17.39 4.17
C VAL A 146 -8.44 16.84 5.07
N THR A 147 -9.68 16.90 4.60
CA THR A 147 -10.80 16.14 5.17
C THR A 147 -10.83 14.78 4.49
N GLY A 148 -10.32 13.74 5.16
CA GLY A 148 -10.25 12.39 4.61
C GLY A 148 -11.47 11.50 4.89
N ASP A 149 -12.41 11.99 5.70
CA ASP A 149 -13.65 11.32 6.06
C ASP A 149 -14.66 11.35 4.91
N LEU A 150 -15.08 10.17 4.46
CA LEU A 150 -15.90 10.02 3.27
C LEU A 150 -17.30 10.62 3.46
N GLU A 151 -17.90 10.52 4.64
CA GLU A 151 -19.23 11.10 4.89
C GLU A 151 -19.18 12.62 4.84
N LYS A 152 -18.13 13.24 5.40
CA LYS A 152 -17.92 14.70 5.29
C LYS A 152 -17.67 15.14 3.85
N MET A 153 -16.90 14.36 3.09
CA MET A 153 -16.65 14.63 1.66
C MET A 153 -17.92 14.48 0.81
N LEU A 154 -18.84 13.58 1.18
CA LEU A 154 -20.12 13.41 0.49
C LEU A 154 -21.14 14.48 0.88
N ALA A 155 -21.11 14.95 2.12
CA ALA A 155 -21.94 16.04 2.60
C ALA A 155 -21.56 17.41 1.97
N ASP A 156 -20.29 17.60 1.63
CA ASP A 156 -19.77 18.78 0.93
C ASP A 156 -18.83 18.36 -0.22
N THR A 157 -19.36 18.36 -1.43
CA THR A 157 -18.63 17.92 -2.62
C THR A 157 -17.49 18.87 -3.01
N GLU A 158 -17.48 20.13 -2.56
CA GLU A 158 -16.32 21.03 -2.75
C GLU A 158 -15.16 20.62 -1.84
N VAL A 159 -15.44 20.20 -0.61
CA VAL A 159 -14.44 19.58 0.28
C VAL A 159 -13.93 18.27 -0.31
N GLY A 160 -14.83 17.43 -0.84
CA GLY A 160 -14.46 16.20 -1.53
C GLY A 160 -13.52 16.46 -2.71
N ASN A 161 -13.90 17.35 -3.63
CA ASN A 161 -13.10 17.68 -4.81
C ASN A 161 -11.74 18.28 -4.45
N ARG A 162 -11.67 19.14 -3.43
CA ARG A 162 -10.39 19.69 -2.92
C ARG A 162 -9.49 18.59 -2.38
N THR A 163 -10.01 17.71 -1.53
CA THR A 163 -9.25 16.58 -0.96
C THR A 163 -8.69 15.69 -2.06
N MET A 164 -9.51 15.32 -3.05
CA MET A 164 -9.05 14.47 -4.16
C MET A 164 -7.98 15.15 -5.02
N LYS A 165 -8.11 16.47 -5.24
CA LYS A 165 -7.11 17.26 -5.96
C LYS A 165 -5.79 17.33 -5.19
N ASP A 166 -5.87 17.62 -3.89
CA ASP A 166 -4.70 17.79 -3.02
C ASP A 166 -3.91 16.49 -2.84
N LEU A 167 -4.59 15.34 -2.79
CA LEU A 167 -3.96 14.01 -2.73
C LEU A 167 -3.49 13.51 -4.11
N GLY A 168 -3.99 14.09 -5.19
CA GLY A 168 -3.64 13.76 -6.56
C GLY A 168 -3.68 12.25 -6.85
N GLY A 169 -2.57 11.72 -7.40
CA GLY A 169 -2.44 10.31 -7.77
C GLY A 169 -2.43 9.32 -6.60
N ASN A 170 -2.40 9.80 -5.35
CA ASN A 170 -2.46 8.97 -4.15
C ASN A 170 -3.82 9.06 -3.43
N SER A 171 -4.82 9.71 -4.03
CA SER A 171 -6.18 9.82 -3.48
C SER A 171 -6.87 8.47 -3.18
N GLY A 172 -6.39 7.36 -3.73
CA GLY A 172 -6.84 6.01 -3.39
C GLY A 172 -6.71 5.64 -1.90
N VAL A 173 -5.87 6.35 -1.13
CA VAL A 173 -5.76 6.17 0.33
C VAL A 173 -7.05 6.50 1.07
N VAL A 174 -7.88 7.40 0.54
CA VAL A 174 -9.15 7.80 1.18
C VAL A 174 -10.06 6.59 1.37
N ALA A 175 -10.26 5.79 0.33
CA ALA A 175 -11.10 4.60 0.42
C ALA A 175 -10.54 3.58 1.41
N ILE A 176 -9.21 3.42 1.46
CA ILE A 176 -8.56 2.51 2.40
C ILE A 176 -8.75 2.98 3.84
N THR A 177 -8.46 4.24 4.16
CA THR A 177 -8.53 4.74 5.54
C THR A 177 -9.96 4.78 6.07
N ASN A 178 -10.95 5.01 5.20
CA ASN A 178 -12.35 4.87 5.59
C ASN A 178 -12.72 3.40 5.83
N GLY A 179 -12.28 2.47 4.97
CA GLY A 179 -12.44 1.03 5.24
C GLY A 179 -11.86 0.63 6.60
N TRP A 180 -10.62 1.06 6.88
CA TRP A 180 -9.96 0.86 8.16
C TRP A 180 -10.75 1.46 9.34
N ALA A 181 -11.19 2.71 9.22
CA ALA A 181 -11.96 3.41 10.26
C ALA A 181 -13.29 2.71 10.59
N HIS A 182 -13.90 2.05 9.60
CA HIS A 182 -15.12 1.25 9.76
C HIS A 182 -14.86 -0.23 10.08
N GLY A 183 -13.63 -0.60 10.45
CA GLY A 183 -13.30 -1.95 10.93
C GLY A 183 -13.07 -2.97 9.82
N ALA A 184 -12.54 -2.55 8.66
CA ALA A 184 -12.08 -3.49 7.64
C ALA A 184 -11.12 -4.53 8.27
N PRO A 185 -11.33 -5.83 8.00
CA PRO A 185 -10.49 -6.87 8.57
C PRO A 185 -9.08 -6.81 8.00
N TYR A 186 -8.12 -7.34 8.76
CA TYR A 186 -6.70 -7.27 8.44
C TYR A 186 -6.36 -7.88 7.06
N ASP A 187 -7.06 -8.94 6.67
CA ASP A 187 -6.89 -9.60 5.38
C ASP A 187 -7.39 -8.73 4.21
N LEU A 188 -8.52 -8.03 4.36
CA LEU A 188 -8.96 -7.02 3.39
C LEU A 188 -7.97 -5.85 3.31
N MET A 189 -7.45 -5.38 4.44
CA MET A 189 -6.42 -4.35 4.47
C MET A 189 -5.17 -4.80 3.71
N SER A 190 -4.74 -6.04 3.91
CA SER A 190 -3.59 -6.62 3.20
C SER A 190 -3.81 -6.67 1.68
N VAL A 191 -5.01 -7.04 1.22
CA VAL A 191 -5.38 -7.01 -0.20
C VAL A 191 -5.34 -5.58 -0.73
N ALA A 192 -5.92 -4.62 0.00
CA ALA A 192 -5.95 -3.22 -0.40
C ALA A 192 -4.54 -2.61 -0.46
N MET A 193 -3.62 -3.03 0.42
CA MET A 193 -2.22 -2.63 0.38
C MET A 193 -1.51 -3.16 -0.85
N PHE A 194 -1.77 -4.40 -1.24
CA PHE A 194 -1.21 -4.96 -2.47
C PHE A 194 -1.75 -4.27 -3.72
N HIS A 195 -3.05 -3.97 -3.76
CA HIS A 195 -3.69 -3.26 -4.87
C HIS A 195 -3.43 -1.74 -4.88
N ASN A 196 -2.98 -1.19 -3.74
CA ASN A 196 -2.72 0.22 -3.48
C ASN A 196 -3.96 1.15 -3.51
N HIS A 197 -5.17 0.60 -3.58
CA HIS A 197 -6.41 1.32 -3.30
C HIS A 197 -7.52 0.31 -3.00
N LEU A 198 -8.60 0.77 -2.37
CA LEU A 198 -9.80 -0.04 -2.14
C LEU A 198 -10.89 0.38 -3.12
N CYS A 199 -11.29 -0.51 -4.02
CA CYS A 199 -12.31 -0.25 -5.05
C CYS A 199 -13.33 -1.41 -5.15
N PRO A 200 -14.49 -1.20 -5.80
CA PRO A 200 -15.47 -2.27 -6.01
C PRO A 200 -14.89 -3.52 -6.69
N GLY A 201 -13.93 -3.34 -7.60
CA GLY A 201 -13.24 -4.47 -8.24
C GLY A 201 -12.44 -5.34 -7.27
N VAL A 202 -11.73 -4.74 -6.30
CA VAL A 202 -11.04 -5.47 -5.22
C VAL A 202 -12.04 -6.23 -4.36
N LEU A 203 -13.14 -5.59 -3.98
CA LEU A 203 -14.22 -6.23 -3.21
C LEU A 203 -14.86 -7.40 -3.99
N GLY A 204 -14.94 -7.28 -5.31
CA GLY A 204 -15.37 -8.35 -6.22
C GLY A 204 -14.44 -9.57 -6.24
N GLY A 205 -13.21 -9.47 -5.71
CA GLY A 205 -12.33 -10.62 -5.46
C GLY A 205 -12.42 -11.10 -4.01
N TYR A 206 -12.37 -10.17 -3.07
CA TYR A 206 -12.39 -10.45 -1.63
C TYR A 206 -13.67 -11.16 -1.18
N LEU A 207 -14.85 -10.66 -1.56
CA LEU A 207 -16.13 -11.20 -1.09
C LEU A 207 -16.39 -12.64 -1.60
N PRO A 208 -16.16 -12.97 -2.90
CA PRO A 208 -16.26 -14.35 -3.36
C PRO A 208 -15.28 -15.31 -2.68
N ILE A 209 -14.05 -14.86 -2.38
CA ILE A 209 -13.08 -15.66 -1.63
C ILE A 209 -13.65 -16.01 -0.25
N LYS A 210 -14.14 -15.02 0.51
CA LYS A 210 -14.72 -15.25 1.85
C LYS A 210 -15.97 -16.13 1.78
N TYR A 211 -16.76 -16.01 0.73
CA TYR A 211 -17.91 -16.87 0.50
C TYR A 211 -17.49 -18.33 0.24
N ALA A 212 -16.49 -18.55 -0.63
CA ALA A 212 -15.95 -19.87 -0.92
C ALA A 212 -15.36 -20.52 0.35
N GLU A 213 -14.58 -19.77 1.13
CA GLU A 213 -14.03 -20.23 2.42
C GLU A 213 -15.12 -20.67 3.40
N LYS A 214 -16.25 -19.96 3.41
CA LYS A 214 -17.38 -20.28 4.27
C LYS A 214 -18.13 -21.54 3.82
N VAL A 215 -18.35 -21.72 2.52
CA VAL A 215 -19.21 -22.80 1.99
C VAL A 215 -18.46 -24.06 1.59
N LEU A 216 -17.15 -23.94 1.33
CA LEU A 216 -16.25 -25.04 0.92
C LEU A 216 -14.96 -25.01 1.74
N PRO A 217 -15.02 -25.04 3.08
CA PRO A 217 -13.84 -24.86 3.91
C PRO A 217 -12.79 -25.93 3.65
N ILE A 218 -11.57 -25.50 3.35
CA ILE A 218 -10.40 -26.38 3.34
C ILE A 218 -10.06 -26.75 4.79
N THR A 219 -10.14 -28.04 5.10
CA THR A 219 -9.84 -28.60 6.44
C THR A 219 -8.54 -29.40 6.46
N ASP A 220 -7.95 -29.66 5.28
CA ASP A 220 -6.69 -30.36 5.10
C ASP A 220 -5.68 -29.44 4.43
N SER A 221 -4.50 -29.29 5.05
CA SER A 221 -3.38 -28.50 4.53
C SER A 221 -2.89 -28.88 3.13
N SER A 222 -3.23 -30.07 2.64
CA SER A 222 -2.90 -30.53 1.28
C SER A 222 -3.88 -30.09 0.20
N SER A 223 -5.04 -29.55 0.60
CA SER A 223 -6.06 -29.05 -0.32
C SER A 223 -5.83 -27.58 -0.66
N SER A 224 -6.23 -27.18 -1.87
CA SER A 224 -6.16 -25.79 -2.33
C SER A 224 -7.40 -25.43 -3.16
N TYR A 225 -7.67 -24.13 -3.26
CA TYR A 225 -8.67 -23.64 -4.22
C TYR A 225 -8.04 -23.45 -5.60
N THR A 226 -8.83 -23.70 -6.64
CA THR A 226 -8.50 -23.32 -8.01
C THR A 226 -9.38 -22.16 -8.44
N TYR A 227 -8.77 -21.05 -8.88
CA TYR A 227 -9.49 -19.91 -9.41
C TYR A 227 -9.54 -19.96 -10.95
N ILE A 228 -10.75 -19.92 -11.50
CA ILE A 228 -11.01 -19.86 -12.94
C ILE A 228 -11.69 -18.52 -13.23
N THR A 229 -11.14 -17.75 -14.17
CA THR A 229 -11.67 -16.43 -14.53
C THR A 229 -11.65 -16.24 -16.04
N THR A 230 -12.49 -15.33 -16.50
CA THR A 230 -12.63 -14.98 -17.92
C THR A 230 -12.12 -13.59 -18.26
N SER A 231 -11.60 -12.86 -17.26
CA SER A 231 -11.18 -11.48 -17.39
C SER A 231 -10.04 -11.16 -16.44
N THR A 232 -9.20 -10.19 -16.80
CA THR A 232 -8.28 -9.53 -15.86
C THR A 232 -8.89 -8.20 -15.37
N SER A 233 -8.80 -7.96 -14.07
CA SER A 233 -9.37 -6.82 -13.36
C SER A 233 -8.76 -6.70 -11.94
N CYS A 234 -9.30 -5.80 -11.11
CA CYS A 234 -8.83 -5.63 -9.73
C CYS A 234 -9.14 -6.84 -8.82
N LYS A 235 -10.13 -7.67 -9.17
CA LYS A 235 -10.53 -8.83 -8.34
C LYS A 235 -9.41 -9.86 -8.23
N GLU A 236 -8.58 -9.98 -9.28
CA GLU A 236 -7.48 -10.93 -9.34
C GLU A 236 -6.44 -10.69 -8.24
N ASP A 237 -6.29 -9.45 -7.74
CA ASP A 237 -5.27 -9.09 -6.75
C ASP A 237 -5.57 -9.60 -5.33
N ALA A 238 -6.81 -10.04 -5.06
CA ALA A 238 -7.15 -10.67 -3.79
C ALA A 238 -6.59 -12.10 -3.66
N TYR A 239 -6.49 -12.84 -4.77
CA TYR A 239 -6.12 -14.27 -4.77
C TYR A 239 -4.64 -14.53 -4.43
N PRO A 240 -3.66 -13.75 -4.93
CA PRO A 240 -2.27 -13.83 -4.49
C PRO A 240 -2.09 -13.64 -2.98
N ILE A 241 -2.91 -12.76 -2.38
CA ILE A 241 -2.79 -12.40 -0.97
C ILE A 241 -3.48 -13.42 -0.07
N LEU A 242 -4.68 -13.86 -0.43
CA LEU A 242 -5.50 -14.71 0.44
C LEU A 242 -5.27 -16.22 0.22
N TRP A 243 -5.05 -16.65 -1.03
CA TRP A 243 -4.93 -18.06 -1.39
C TRP A 243 -3.56 -18.45 -1.95
N ASP A 244 -2.58 -17.54 -1.92
CA ASP A 244 -1.24 -17.76 -2.46
C ASP A 244 -1.22 -18.10 -3.97
N ILE A 245 -2.28 -17.72 -4.70
CA ILE A 245 -2.42 -17.97 -6.14
C ILE A 245 -1.73 -16.84 -6.92
N THR A 246 -0.40 -16.85 -6.91
CA THR A 246 0.41 -15.92 -7.70
C THR A 246 0.63 -16.45 -9.13
N PRO A 247 0.86 -15.60 -10.15
CA PRO A 247 1.18 -16.06 -11.50
C PRO A 247 2.38 -17.03 -11.54
N GLY A 248 3.40 -16.81 -10.71
CA GLY A 248 4.57 -17.68 -10.62
C GLY A 248 4.33 -19.02 -9.90
N LYS A 249 3.24 -19.13 -9.14
CA LYS A 249 2.82 -20.36 -8.42
C LYS A 249 1.72 -21.14 -9.15
N GLY A 250 1.55 -20.89 -10.46
CA GLY A 250 0.53 -21.52 -11.31
C GLY A 250 -0.65 -20.63 -11.65
N GLY A 251 -0.92 -19.61 -10.82
CA GLY A 251 -1.89 -18.55 -11.10
C GLY A 251 -3.34 -19.01 -11.29
N ALA A 252 -4.17 -18.08 -11.74
CA ALA A 252 -5.54 -18.36 -12.14
C ALA A 252 -5.60 -19.05 -13.51
N ILE A 253 -6.57 -19.94 -13.70
CA ILE A 253 -6.88 -20.48 -15.03
C ILE A 253 -7.70 -19.43 -15.78
N MET A 254 -7.04 -18.71 -16.68
CA MET A 254 -7.70 -17.71 -17.52
C MET A 254 -8.31 -18.36 -18.77
N ARG A 255 -9.59 -18.06 -19.02
CA ARG A 255 -10.34 -18.44 -20.23
C ARG A 255 -11.07 -17.22 -20.77
N THR A 256 -10.36 -16.41 -21.57
CA THR A 256 -10.92 -15.21 -22.17
C THR A 256 -12.15 -15.56 -23.01
N LEU A 257 -13.23 -14.79 -22.84
CA LEU A 257 -14.43 -14.92 -23.67
C LEU A 257 -14.13 -14.50 -25.11
N SER A 258 -14.79 -15.13 -26.08
CA SER A 258 -14.79 -14.64 -27.45
C SER A 258 -15.49 -13.26 -27.53
N GLU A 259 -15.27 -12.52 -28.61
CA GLU A 259 -15.99 -11.26 -28.85
C GLU A 259 -17.50 -11.50 -28.93
N ASP A 260 -17.92 -12.59 -29.58
CA ASP A 260 -19.32 -12.99 -29.70
C ASP A 260 -19.94 -13.32 -28.34
N ASP A 261 -19.26 -14.10 -27.50
CA ASP A 261 -19.72 -14.40 -26.14
C ASP A 261 -19.79 -13.14 -25.28
N THR A 262 -18.77 -12.27 -25.40
CA THR A 262 -18.73 -11.01 -24.66
C THR A 262 -19.92 -10.13 -25.04
N LYS A 263 -20.20 -10.01 -26.34
CA LYS A 263 -21.33 -9.24 -26.86
C LYS A 263 -22.66 -9.84 -26.42
N ALA A 264 -22.84 -11.15 -26.59
CA ALA A 264 -24.08 -11.84 -26.20
C ALA A 264 -24.37 -11.72 -24.69
N LEU A 265 -23.35 -11.85 -23.84
CA LEU A 265 -23.50 -11.66 -22.39
C LEU A 265 -23.78 -10.20 -22.04
N THR A 266 -23.14 -9.24 -22.72
CA THR A 266 -23.38 -7.81 -22.51
C THR A 266 -24.81 -7.42 -22.89
N GLU A 267 -25.30 -7.90 -24.04
CA GLU A 267 -26.68 -7.68 -24.49
C GLU A 267 -27.69 -8.32 -23.52
N LYS A 268 -27.39 -9.52 -23.00
CA LYS A 268 -28.28 -10.23 -22.08
C LYS A 268 -28.38 -9.58 -20.70
N TYR A 269 -27.26 -9.12 -20.14
CA TYR A 269 -27.19 -8.65 -18.75
C TYR A 269 -27.10 -7.12 -18.63
N GLY A 270 -26.97 -6.40 -19.73
CA GLY A 270 -26.88 -4.94 -19.75
C GLY A 270 -25.59 -4.39 -19.14
N THR A 271 -24.59 -5.24 -18.88
CA THR A 271 -23.30 -4.85 -18.29
C THR A 271 -22.16 -5.75 -18.78
N SER A 272 -20.92 -5.33 -18.56
CA SER A 272 -19.73 -6.10 -18.90
C SER A 272 -19.72 -7.45 -18.17
N PRO A 273 -19.40 -8.58 -18.86
CA PRO A 273 -19.28 -9.88 -18.22
C PRO A 273 -18.09 -9.97 -17.23
N ARG A 274 -17.27 -8.92 -17.14
CA ARG A 274 -16.20 -8.82 -16.13
C ARG A 274 -16.74 -8.70 -14.70
N GLY A 275 -18.02 -8.33 -14.55
CA GLY A 275 -18.70 -8.27 -13.25
C GLY A 275 -18.24 -7.11 -12.36
N ILE A 276 -17.64 -6.06 -12.93
CA ILE A 276 -17.36 -4.81 -12.23
C ILE A 276 -18.58 -3.92 -12.46
N ILE A 277 -19.34 -3.68 -11.37
CA ILE A 277 -20.43 -2.69 -11.32
C ILE A 277 -19.81 -1.32 -11.03
#